data_AF-A0A2A4HSP3-F1
#
_entry.id   AF-A0A2A4HSP3-F1
#
_cell.length_a   1.000
_cell.length_b   1.000
_cell.length_c   1.000
_cell.angle_alpha   90.00
_cell.angle_beta   90.00
_cell.angle_gamma   90.00
#
_symmetry.space_group_name_H-M   'P 1'
#
loop_
_entity.id
_entity.type
_entity.pdbx_description
1 polymer ?
#
loop_
_entity_poly.entity_id
_entity_poly.type
_entity_poly.pdbx_seq_one_letter_code
_entity_poly.pdbx_strand_id
1 'polypeptide(L)' 'TTNAIEALNSKVRRAVRTRGHFPGDDAAMKLLYLVLNHAADEWKRPPREWGEAKSQFAVIFGERFVI' A
#
# COMPACT_ATOMS: atom_id res chain seq x y z
N THR A 1 12.73 5.53 3.86
CA THR A 1 12.51 5.72 2.42
C THR A 1 11.13 6.34 2.22
N THR A 2 11.02 7.49 1.56
CA THR A 2 9.74 8.23 1.34
C THR A 2 8.86 7.59 0.24
N ASN A 3 9.38 6.58 -0.46
CA ASN A 3 8.85 6.14 -1.75
C ASN A 3 7.53 5.33 -1.69
N ALA A 4 7.21 4.60 -0.62
CA ALA A 4 6.08 3.66 -0.65
C ALA A 4 4.71 4.36 -0.73
N ILE A 5 4.50 5.37 0.12
CA ILE A 5 3.23 6.13 0.17
C ILE A 5 3.09 6.98 -1.10
N GLU A 6 4.17 7.64 -1.52
CA GLU A 6 4.18 8.48 -2.73
C GLU A 6 3.90 7.66 -4.00
N ALA A 7 4.50 6.47 -4.13
CA ALA A 7 4.26 5.56 -5.24
C ALA A 7 2.78 5.13 -5.31
N LEU A 8 2.17 4.80 -4.18
CA LEU A 8 0.74 4.48 -4.13
C LEU A 8 -0.12 5.69 -4.51
N ASN A 9 0.16 6.86 -3.93
CA ASN A 9 -0.54 8.10 -4.24
C ASN A 9 -0.42 8.50 -5.71
N SER A 10 0.71 8.22 -6.36
CA SER A 10 0.91 8.45 -7.78
C SER A 10 -0.03 7.59 -8.63
N LYS A 11 -0.15 6.29 -8.32
CA LYS A 11 -1.08 5.38 -9.01
C LYS A 11 -2.54 5.80 -8.84
N VAL A 12 -2.94 6.15 -7.60
CA VAL A 12 -4.30 6.64 -7.30
C VAL A 12 -4.60 7.92 -8.07
N ARG A 13 -3.72 8.94 -8.01
CA ARG A 13 -3.89 10.20 -8.73
C ARG A 13 -3.99 10.00 -10.24
N ARG A 14 -3.19 9.10 -10.81
CA ARG A 14 -3.25 8.76 -12.24
C ARG A 14 -4.62 8.17 -12.60
N ALA A 15 -5.10 7.18 -11.85
CA ALA A 15 -6.38 6.54 -12.12
C ALA A 15 -7.56 7.53 -12.02
N VAL A 16 -7.58 8.38 -10.99
CA VAL A 16 -8.58 9.43 -10.82
C VAL A 16 -8.56 10.42 -11.99
N ARG A 17 -7.36 10.89 -12.39
CA ARG A 17 -7.21 11.81 -13.54
C ARG A 17 -7.68 11.18 -14.85
N THR A 18 -7.37 9.90 -15.07
CA THR A 18 -7.82 9.17 -16.27
C THR A 18 -9.34 8.99 -16.29
N ARG A 19 -9.98 8.77 -15.13
CA ARG A 19 -11.43 8.59 -15.05
C ARG A 19 -12.23 9.89 -15.21
N GLY A 20 -11.72 11.02 -14.72
CA GLY A 20 -12.40 12.32 -14.78
C GLY A 20 -13.60 12.41 -13.83
N HIS A 21 -14.78 12.77 -14.34
CA HIS A 21 -16.00 12.92 -13.53
C HIS A 21 -16.60 11.59 -13.08
N PHE A 22 -16.96 11.48 -11.80
CA PHE A 22 -17.65 10.32 -11.24
C PHE A 22 -19.15 10.57 -11.11
N PRO A 23 -20.00 9.60 -11.48
CA PRO A 23 -21.45 9.72 -11.35
C PRO A 23 -21.96 9.67 -9.89
N GLY A 24 -21.07 9.42 -8.92
CA GLY A 24 -21.36 9.38 -7.49
C GLY A 24 -20.22 8.74 -6.69
N ASP A 25 -20.30 8.82 -5.38
CA ASP A 25 -19.23 8.39 -4.46
C ASP A 25 -18.95 6.89 -4.55
N ASP A 26 -19.97 6.07 -4.77
CA ASP A 26 -19.81 4.62 -4.96
C ASP A 26 -18.94 4.28 -6.18
N ALA A 27 -19.05 5.06 -7.26
CA ALA A 27 -18.23 4.87 -8.45
C ALA A 27 -16.78 5.26 -8.20
N ALA A 28 -16.54 6.31 -7.40
CA ALA A 28 -15.20 6.69 -6.96
C ALA A 28 -14.60 5.62 -6.05
N MET A 29 -15.36 5.12 -5.07
CA MET A 29 -14.94 4.07 -4.15
C MET A 29 -14.55 2.79 -4.89
N LYS A 30 -15.36 2.35 -5.87
CA LYS A 30 -15.05 1.17 -6.70
C LYS A 30 -13.74 1.34 -7.47
N LEU A 31 -13.49 2.52 -8.04
CA LEU A 31 -12.22 2.79 -8.73
C LEU A 31 -11.04 2.70 -7.75
N LEU A 32 -11.14 3.34 -6.58
CA LEU A 32 -10.09 3.30 -5.57
C LEU A 32 -9.82 1.87 -5.12
N TYR A 33 -10.88 1.08 -4.85
CA TYR A 33 -10.76 -0.33 -4.51
C TYR A 33 -9.98 -1.11 -5.59
N LEU A 34 -10.35 -0.97 -6.87
CA LEU A 34 -9.66 -1.68 -7.96
C LEU A 34 -8.19 -1.29 -8.07
N VAL A 35 -7.87 0.00 -7.95
CA VAL A 35 -6.48 0.49 -8.01
C VAL A 35 -5.65 -0.05 -6.84
N LEU A 36 -6.22 -0.06 -5.63
CA LEU A 36 -5.54 -0.57 -4.43
C LEU A 36 -5.28 -2.07 -4.53
N ASN A 37 -6.25 -2.87 -4.99
CA ASN A 37 -6.05 -4.31 -5.18
C ASN A 37 -4.97 -4.59 -6.23
N HIS A 38 -5.01 -3.92 -7.37
CA HIS A 38 -3.97 -4.07 -8.39
C HIS A 38 -2.58 -3.66 -7.86
N ALA A 39 -2.50 -2.59 -7.05
CA ALA A 39 -1.24 -2.20 -6.43
C ALA A 39 -0.73 -3.25 -5.43
N ALA A 40 -1.63 -3.87 -4.66
CA ALA A 40 -1.31 -4.92 -3.71
C ALA A 40 -0.81 -6.20 -4.41
N ASP A 41 -1.41 -6.58 -5.54
CA ASP A 41 -0.99 -7.74 -6.34
C ASP A 41 0.46 -7.62 -6.86
N GLU A 42 0.95 -6.39 -7.04
CA GLU A 42 2.33 -6.12 -7.44
C GLU A 42 3.34 -6.19 -6.27
N TRP A 43 2.87 -6.10 -5.01
CA TRP A 43 3.73 -6.11 -3.81
C TRP A 43 4.19 -7.52 -3.43
N LYS A 44 4.97 -8.14 -4.32
CA LYS A 44 5.45 -9.53 -4.16
C LYS A 44 6.77 -9.65 -3.40
N ARG A 45 7.49 -8.54 -3.22
CA ARG A 45 8.84 -8.54 -2.64
C ARG A 45 8.87 -7.71 -1.36
N PRO A 46 9.17 -8.32 -0.20
CA PRO A 46 9.38 -7.56 1.03
C PRO A 46 10.65 -6.70 0.92
N PRO A 47 10.79 -5.69 1.80
CA PRO A 47 12.05 -4.96 1.96
C PRO A 47 13.21 -5.93 2.21
N ARG A 48 14.39 -5.63 1.66
CA ARG A 48 15.57 -6.52 1.76
C ARG A 48 16.02 -6.70 3.21
N GLU A 49 15.88 -5.64 3.99
CA GLU A 49 16.30 -5.54 5.38
C GLU A 49 15.23 -6.11 6.35
N TRP A 50 14.12 -6.66 5.83
CA TRP A 50 13.00 -7.11 6.66
C TRP A 50 13.40 -8.15 7.71
N GLY A 51 14.33 -9.06 7.38
CA GLY A 51 14.79 -10.08 8.33
C GLY A 51 15.46 -9.46 9.57
N GLU A 52 16.32 -8.46 9.38
CA GLU A 52 16.99 -7.77 10.48
C GLU A 52 16.00 -6.91 11.28
N ALA A 53 15.14 -6.16 10.58
CA ALA A 53 14.09 -5.37 11.21
C ALA A 53 13.15 -6.24 12.06
N LYS A 54 12.78 -7.43 11.57
CA LYS A 54 11.97 -8.41 12.30
C LYS A 54 12.62 -8.83 13.61
N SER A 55 13.93 -9.11 13.62
CA SER A 55 14.67 -9.45 14.83
C SER A 55 14.69 -8.30 15.83
N GLN A 56 14.90 -7.06 15.36
CA GLN A 56 14.85 -5.87 16.21
C GLN A 56 13.45 -5.67 16.80
N PHE A 57 12.39 -5.87 16.02
CA PHE A 57 11.02 -5.79 16.50
C PHE A 57 10.70 -6.85 17.55
N ALA A 58 11.18 -8.08 17.38
CA ALA A 58 11.02 -9.13 18.39
C ALA A 58 11.66 -8.75 19.73
N VAL A 59 12.84 -8.10 19.73
CA VAL A 59 13.50 -7.65 20.96
C VAL A 59 12.77 -6.46 21.59
N ILE A 60 12.39 -5.45 20.80
CA ILE A 60 11.78 -4.21 21.31
C ILE A 60 10.34 -4.46 21.80
N PHE A 61 9.59 -5.32 21.13
CA PHE A 61 8.17 -5.52 21.39
C PHE A 61 7.86 -6.83 22.13
N GLY A 62 8.85 -7.70 22.33
CA GLY A 62 8.76 -8.90 23.17
C GLY A 62 7.50 -9.71 22.89
N GLU A 63 6.69 -9.91 23.93
CA GLU A 63 5.44 -10.69 23.87
C GLU A 63 4.40 -10.16 22.87
N ARG A 64 4.48 -8.88 22.47
CA ARG A 64 3.55 -8.30 21.48
C ARG A 64 3.91 -8.65 20.04
N PHE A 65 5.11 -9.20 19.81
CA PHE A 65 5.59 -9.59 18.50
C PHE A 65 5.70 -11.12 18.41
N VAL A 66 4.53 -11.76 18.32
CA VAL A 66 4.41 -13.22 18.12
C VAL A 66 4.79 -13.54 16.67
N ILE A 67 5.81 -14.38 16.50
CA ILE A 67 6.38 -14.77 15.20
C ILE A 67 5.56 -15.86 14.53
#